data_AF-A0A960EIX5-F1
#
_entry.id   AF-A0A960EIX5-F1
#
_cell.length_a   1.000
_cell.length_b   1.000
_cell.length_c   1.000
_cell.angle_alpha   90.00
_cell.angle_beta   90.00
_cell.angle_gamma   90.00
#
_symmetry.space_group_name_H-M   'P 1'
#
loop_
_entity.id
_entity.type
_entity.pdbx_description
1 polymer ?
#
loop_
_entity_poly.entity_id
_entity_poly.type
_entity_poly.pdbx_seq_one_letter_code
_entity_poly.pdbx_strand_id
1 'polypeptide(L)' 'QFQARFPWIPAEQLGADQQPSPIKYLDVEVGVPEKAPTVGQHTDEVLREVLGLDDAGIAALRDSGALGS' A
#
# COMPACT_ATOMS: atom_id res chain seq x y z
N GLN A 1 -18.27 24.21 -6.46
CA GLN A 1 -17.87 23.49 -7.70
C GLN A 1 -16.65 22.60 -7.50
N PHE A 2 -15.52 23.10 -6.96
CA PHE A 2 -14.30 22.29 -6.76
C PHE A 2 -14.50 21.15 -5.72
N GLN A 3 -14.96 21.46 -4.51
CA GLN A 3 -15.19 20.44 -3.46
C GLN A 3 -16.27 19.40 -3.84
N ALA A 4 -17.26 19.78 -4.67
CA ALA A 4 -18.28 18.85 -5.16
C ALA A 4 -17.71 17.81 -6.15
N ARG A 5 -16.52 18.06 -6.71
CA ARG A 5 -15.82 17.14 -7.63
C ARG A 5 -14.64 16.42 -6.96
N PHE A 6 -14.14 16.96 -5.85
CA PHE A 6 -12.98 16.47 -5.11
C PHE A 6 -13.31 16.45 -3.61
N PRO A 7 -14.03 15.42 -3.12
CA PRO A 7 -14.22 15.25 -1.68
C PRO A 7 -12.86 15.01 -1.01
N TRP A 8 -12.69 15.52 0.21
CA TRP A 8 -11.50 15.24 1.02
C TRP A 8 -11.59 13.83 1.61
N ILE A 9 -10.48 13.10 1.54
CA ILE A 9 -10.24 11.90 2.34
C ILE A 9 -9.34 12.33 3.51
N PRO A 10 -9.76 12.11 4.76
CA PRO A 10 -9.08 12.69 5.91
C PRO A 10 -7.78 11.96 6.26
N ALA A 11 -6.83 12.68 6.85
CA ALA A 11 -5.56 12.13 7.32
C ALA A 11 -5.70 10.99 8.32
N GLU A 12 -6.77 10.96 9.13
CA GLU A 12 -7.06 9.85 10.05
C GLU A 12 -7.24 8.51 9.30
N GLN A 13 -7.67 8.55 8.04
CA GLN A 13 -7.85 7.37 7.20
C GLN A 13 -6.56 7.01 6.44
N LEU A 14 -5.88 7.98 5.81
CA LEU A 14 -4.78 7.69 4.86
C LEU A 14 -3.39 8.11 5.34
N GLY A 15 -3.27 8.68 6.53
CA GLY A 15 -2.01 9.24 7.06
C GLY A 15 -1.65 10.62 6.48
N ALA A 16 -2.41 11.11 5.51
CA ALA A 16 -2.36 12.46 4.99
C ALA A 16 -3.75 12.81 4.44
N ASP A 17 -4.12 14.09 4.47
CA ASP A 17 -5.30 14.52 3.75
C ASP A 17 -5.06 14.26 2.26
N GLN A 18 -5.93 13.48 1.59
CA GLN A 18 -5.84 13.21 0.15
C GLN A 18 -7.14 13.49 -0.63
N GLN A 19 -7.01 13.86 -1.89
CA GLN A 19 -8.13 13.88 -2.83
C GLN A 19 -8.18 12.55 -3.62
N PRO A 20 -9.37 12.06 -4.00
CA PRO A 20 -9.49 10.88 -4.85
C PRO A 20 -8.93 11.15 -6.26
N SER A 21 -8.76 10.08 -7.05
CA SER A 21 -8.28 10.17 -8.43
C SER A 21 -9.04 11.23 -9.23
N PRO A 22 -8.35 12.12 -9.97
CA PRO A 22 -9.02 13.16 -10.76
C PRO A 22 -9.67 12.62 -12.04
N ILE A 23 -9.44 11.35 -12.37
CA ILE A 23 -9.94 10.68 -13.57
C ILE A 23 -11.39 10.23 -13.34
N LYS A 24 -12.25 10.44 -14.34
CA LYS A 24 -13.60 9.86 -14.37
C LYS A 24 -13.54 8.51 -15.06
N TYR A 25 -13.89 7.48 -14.30
CA TYR A 25 -14.01 6.12 -14.81
C TYR A 25 -15.47 5.88 -15.18
N LEU A 26 -15.68 5.26 -16.33
CA LEU A 26 -17.01 4.81 -16.77
C LEU A 26 -17.13 3.33 -16.40
N ASP A 27 -18.29 2.94 -15.90
CA ASP A 27 -18.65 1.55 -15.60
C ASP A 27 -17.70 0.83 -14.60
N VAL A 28 -17.00 1.60 -13.75
CA VAL A 28 -16.11 1.09 -12.71
C VAL A 28 -16.36 1.85 -11.41
N GLU A 29 -16.60 1.11 -10.32
CA GLU A 29 -16.56 1.67 -8.97
C GLU A 29 -15.10 1.87 -8.56
N VAL A 30 -14.74 3.12 -8.26
CA VAL A 30 -13.41 3.45 -7.73
C VAL A 30 -13.50 3.49 -6.22
N GLY A 31 -12.87 2.51 -5.57
CA GLY A 31 -12.73 2.48 -4.12
C GLY A 31 -11.90 3.65 -3.59
N VAL A 32 -12.11 3.98 -2.32
CA VAL A 32 -11.18 4.85 -1.59
C VAL A 32 -9.88 4.06 -1.38
N PRO A 33 -8.68 4.63 -1.65
CA PRO A 33 -7.44 3.93 -1.38
C PRO A 33 -7.30 3.59 0.10
N GLU A 34 -6.41 2.65 0.40
CA GLU A 34 -5.98 2.38 1.77
C GLU A 34 -4.75 3.23 2.12
N LYS A 35 -4.45 3.29 3.42
CA LYS A 35 -3.25 3.97 3.90
C LYS A 35 -1.99 3.36 3.26
N ALA A 36 -1.05 4.22 2.87
CA ALA A 36 0.23 3.76 2.33
C ALA A 36 0.97 2.86 3.33
N PRO A 37 1.60 1.77 2.87
CA PRO A 37 2.25 0.82 3.76
C PRO A 37 3.45 1.42 4.48
N THR A 38 3.73 0.90 5.67
CA THR A 38 4.99 1.22 6.36
C THR A 38 6.16 0.50 5.71
N VAL A 39 7.39 0.95 6.01
CA VAL A 39 8.61 0.25 5.61
C VAL A 39 8.53 -1.21 6.08
N GLY A 40 8.71 -2.14 5.13
CA GLY A 40 8.73 -3.58 5.41
C GLY A 40 7.37 -4.25 5.65
N GLN A 41 6.25 -3.54 5.59
CA GLN A 41 4.92 -4.06 5.96
C GLN A 41 4.56 -5.37 5.26
N HIS A 42 4.88 -5.50 3.97
CA HIS A 42 4.52 -6.67 3.15
C HIS A 42 5.74 -7.52 2.76
N THR A 43 6.92 -7.32 3.38
CA THR A 43 8.14 -8.01 2.96
C THR A 43 7.98 -9.53 3.03
N ASP A 44 7.55 -10.08 4.17
CA ASP A 44 7.43 -11.54 4.33
C ASP A 44 6.27 -12.12 3.52
N GLU A 45 5.17 -11.37 3.39
CA GLU A 45 4.02 -11.73 2.55
C GLU A 45 4.46 -11.93 1.10
N VAL A 46 5.13 -10.94 0.51
CA VAL A 46 5.58 -11.01 -0.89
C VAL A 46 6.63 -12.12 -1.08
N LEU A 47 7.59 -12.25 -0.16
CA LEU A 47 8.61 -13.30 -0.24
C LEU A 47 7.99 -14.70 -0.19
N ARG A 48 6.93 -14.89 0.59
CA ARG A 48 6.23 -16.18 0.68
C ARG A 48 5.30 -16.41 -0.52
N GLU A 49 4.45 -15.45 -0.83
CA GLU A 49 3.37 -15.64 -1.81
C GLU A 49 3.83 -15.52 -3.25
N VAL A 50 4.79 -14.63 -3.53
CA VAL A 50 5.27 -14.38 -4.88
C VAL A 50 6.51 -15.20 -5.19
N LEU A 51 7.45 -15.29 -4.24
CA LEU A 51 8.71 -16.02 -4.44
C LEU A 51 8.71 -17.45 -3.88
N GLY A 52 7.68 -17.83 -3.11
CA GLY A 52 7.56 -19.20 -2.58
C GLY A 52 8.58 -19.53 -1.49
N LEU A 53 9.15 -18.52 -0.82
CA LEU A 53 10.14 -18.77 0.25
C LEU A 53 9.46 -19.30 1.51
N ASP A 54 10.14 -20.25 2.15
CA ASP A 54 9.81 -20.69 3.50
C ASP A 54 10.45 -19.79 4.56
N ASP A 55 10.16 -20.10 5.82
CA ASP A 55 10.64 -19.30 6.96
C ASP A 55 12.17 -19.28 7.03
N ALA A 56 12.83 -20.37 6.62
CA ALA A 56 14.28 -20.48 6.62
C ALA A 56 14.91 -19.58 5.53
N GLY A 57 14.34 -19.56 4.34
CA GLY A 57 14.78 -18.68 3.25
C GLY A 57 14.61 -17.20 3.59
N ILE A 58 13.48 -16.83 4.18
CA ILE A 58 13.21 -15.46 4.62
C ILE A 58 14.20 -15.06 5.73
N ALA A 59 14.45 -15.93 6.71
CA ALA A 59 15.41 -15.66 7.77
C ALA A 59 16.84 -15.42 7.22
N ALA A 60 17.30 -16.22 6.26
CA ALA A 60 18.61 -16.04 5.64
C ALA A 60 18.75 -14.67 4.94
N LEU A 61 17.69 -14.19 4.28
CA LEU A 61 17.69 -12.86 3.66
C LEU A 61 17.75 -11.75 4.71
N ARG A 62 17.08 -11.92 5.86
CA ARG A 62 17.17 -10.98 7.00
C ARG A 62 18.59 -10.95 7.56
N ASP A 63 19.17 -12.12 7.83
CA ASP A 63 20.50 -12.23 8.42
C ASP A 63 21.60 -11.65 7.52
N SER A 64 21.42 -11.75 6.19
CA SER A 64 22.34 -11.12 5.23
C SER A 64 22.22 -9.60 5.14
N GLY A 65 21.19 -8.99 5.74
CA GLY A 65 20.90 -7.56 5.62
C GLY A 65 20.27 -7.15 4.28
N ALA A 66 19.86 -8.10 3.44
CA ALA A 66 19.33 -7.83 2.11
C ALA A 66 17.97 -7.11 2.11
N LEU A 67 17.23 -7.18 3.22
CA LEU A 67 15.87 -6.63 3.35
C LEU A 67 15.82 -5.24 4.02
N GLY A 68 16.97 -4.59 4.20
CA GLY A 68 17.11 -3.33 4.92
C GLY A 68 17.43 -3.53 6.41
N SER A 69 17.68 -2.41 7.09
CA SER A 69 18.08 -2.31 8.50
C SER A 69 16.92 -1.94 9.42
#